data_AF-A0A968V8J8-F1
#
_entry.id   AF-A0A968V8J8-F1
#
_cell.length_a   1.000
_cell.length_b   1.000
_cell.length_c   1.000
_cell.angle_alpha   90.00
_cell.angle_beta   90.00
_cell.angle_gamma   90.00
#
_symmetry.space_group_name_H-M   'P 1'
#
loop_
_entity.id
_entity.type
_entity.pdbx_description
1 polymer ?
#
loop_
_entity_poly.entity_id
_entity_poly.type
_entity_poly.pdbx_seq_one_letter_code
_entity_poly.pdbx_strand_id
1 'polypeptide(L)'
;YVLRLFISGDRLAAQGTLENIHRLLEQGLGHAYTLKVIDITRNPELAETDQVSATPTLVRVWPQPVRRIVGHLDDLPRVLRILTAL
;
A
#
# COMPACT_ATOMS: atom_id res chain seq x y z
N TYR A 1 5.96 7.21 8.43
CA TYR A 1 4.99 7.03 7.33
C TYR A 1 3.85 6.16 7.80
N VAL A 2 2.62 6.49 7.45
CA VAL A 2 1.44 5.65 7.71
C VAL A 2 0.94 5.13 6.37
N LEU A 3 1.09 3.83 6.16
CA LEU A 3 0.76 3.15 4.92
C LEU A 3 -0.40 2.18 5.14
N ARG A 4 -1.30 2.09 4.16
CA ARG A 4 -2.40 1.13 4.12
C ARG A 4 -2.33 0.36 2.80
N LEU A 5 -2.25 -0.97 2.87
CA LEU A 5 -2.34 -1.84 1.71
C LEU A 5 -3.71 -2.50 1.69
N PHE A 6 -4.45 -2.24 0.62
CA PHE A 6 -5.75 -2.84 0.36
C PHE A 6 -5.60 -4.04 -0.57
N ILE A 7 -6.16 -5.17 -0.17
CA ILE A 7 -6.17 -6.44 -0.91
C ILE A 7 -7.59 -7.00 -0.97
N SER A 8 -7.89 -7.79 -2.00
CA SER A 8 -9.06 -8.66 -2.05
C SER A 8 -8.66 -10.05 -1.53
N GLY A 9 -9.55 -10.75 -0.83
CA GLY A 9 -9.32 -11.97 -0.03
C GLY A 9 -8.60 -13.18 -0.65
N ASP A 10 -8.04 -13.06 -1.85
CA ASP A 10 -7.01 -13.98 -2.36
C ASP A 10 -5.71 -13.80 -1.58
N ARG A 11 -5.62 -14.54 -0.48
CA ARG A 11 -4.48 -14.55 0.44
C ARG A 11 -3.17 -14.98 -0.24
N LEU A 12 -3.22 -15.82 -1.29
CA LEU A 12 -2.03 -16.30 -1.99
C LEU A 12 -1.44 -15.19 -2.86
N ALA A 13 -2.26 -14.50 -3.64
CA ALA A 13 -1.84 -13.33 -4.42
C ALA A 13 -1.38 -12.17 -3.51
N ALA A 14 -2.04 -12.01 -2.36
CA ALA A 14 -1.69 -11.00 -1.38
C ALA A 14 -0.34 -11.27 -0.69
N GLN A 15 0.03 -12.52 -0.44
CA GLN A 15 1.25 -12.85 0.29
C GLN A 15 2.52 -12.41 -0.47
N GLY A 16 2.61 -12.72 -1.77
CA GLY A 16 3.75 -12.25 -2.59
C GLY A 16 3.82 -10.73 -2.67
N THR A 17 2.65 -10.07 -2.77
CA THR A 17 2.56 -8.60 -2.75
C THR A 17 3.04 -8.02 -1.42
N LEU A 18 2.67 -8.63 -0.29
CA LEU A 18 3.08 -8.21 1.05
C LEU A 18 4.60 -8.35 1.26
N GLU A 19 5.16 -9.51 0.90
CA GLU A 19 6.60 -9.76 1.03
C GLU A 19 7.41 -8.76 0.19
N ASN A 20 6.97 -8.50 -1.04
CA ASN A 20 7.63 -7.54 -1.93
C ASN A 20 7.54 -6.10 -1.40
N ILE A 21 6.37 -5.65 -0.94
CA ILE A 21 6.20 -4.31 -0.36
C ILE A 21 7.03 -4.16 0.90
N HIS A 22 7.01 -5.16 1.79
CA HIS A 22 7.80 -5.09 3.00
C HIS A 22 9.28 -4.94 2.68
N ARG A 23 9.82 -5.80 1.80
CA ARG A 23 11.22 -5.71 1.33
C ARG A 23 11.55 -4.35 0.73
N LEU A 24 10.66 -3.82 -0.11
CA LEU A 24 10.81 -2.52 -0.76
C LEU A 24 10.90 -1.38 0.26
N LEU A 25 10.01 -1.38 1.26
CA LEU A 25 9.95 -0.32 2.27
C LEU A 25 11.18 -0.36 3.18
N GLU A 26 11.62 -1.56 3.58
CA GLU A 26 12.85 -1.74 4.36
C GLU A 26 14.10 -1.28 3.60
N GLN A 27 14.18 -1.57 2.30
CA GLN A 27 15.35 -1.24 1.48
C GLN A 27 15.42 0.24 1.07
N GLY A 28 14.28 0.88 0.86
CA GLY A 28 14.24 2.14 0.10
C GLY A 28 13.50 3.31 0.74
N LEU A 29 12.63 3.09 1.74
CA LEU A 29 11.86 4.20 2.30
C LEU A 29 12.71 5.15 3.13
N GLY A 30 13.74 4.63 3.82
CA GLY A 30 14.66 5.43 4.66
C GLY A 30 14.00 6.09 5.89
N HIS A 31 12.77 5.73 6.22
CA HIS A 31 12.00 6.30 7.31
C HIS A 31 11.17 5.23 8.03
N ALA A 32 10.99 5.40 9.34
CA ALA A 32 10.09 4.55 10.11
C ALA A 32 8.66 4.59 9.54
N TYR A 33 8.01 3.44 9.47
CA TYR A 33 6.66 3.32 8.94
C TYR A 33 5.82 2.31 9.72
N THR A 34 4.51 2.46 9.57
CA THR A 34 3.54 1.43 9.91
C THR A 34 2.80 1.06 8.64
N LEU A 35 2.67 -0.25 8.39
CA LEU A 35 1.90 -0.80 7.28
C LEU A 35 0.69 -1.54 7.84
N LYS A 36 -0.51 -1.04 7.55
CA LYS A 36 -1.77 -1.73 7.84
C LYS A 36 -2.26 -2.46 6.60
N VAL A 37 -2.49 -3.76 6.71
CA VAL A 37 -3.08 -4.57 5.63
C VAL A 37 -4.58 -4.66 5.84
N ILE A 38 -5.36 -4.37 4.80
CA ILE A 38 -6.81 -4.28 4.86
C ILE A 38 -7.40 -5.17 3.76
N ASP A 39 -8.14 -6.19 4.17
CA ASP A 39 -8.94 -7.00 3.26
C ASP A 39 -10.28 -6.30 3.00
N ILE A 40 -10.50 -5.87 1.75
CA ILE A 40 -11.71 -5.12 1.36
C ILE A 40 -12.97 -5.97 1.41
N THR A 41 -12.83 -7.31 1.33
CA THR A 41 -13.97 -8.22 1.44
C THR A 41 -14.50 -8.32 2.87
N ARG A 42 -13.64 -7.97 3.85
CA ARG A 42 -13.96 -7.98 5.28
C ARG A 42 -14.23 -6.58 5.85
N ASN A 43 -13.65 -5.54 5.24
CA ASN A 43 -13.74 -4.16 5.72
C ASN A 43 -14.05 -3.20 4.54
N PRO A 44 -15.19 -3.37 3.85
CA PRO A 44 -15.56 -2.56 2.69
C PRO A 44 -15.65 -1.06 3.02
N GLU A 45 -16.08 -0.70 4.23
CA GLU A 45 -16.21 0.68 4.70
C GLU A 45 -14.86 1.41 4.77
N LEU A 46 -13.76 0.71 5.07
CA LEU A 46 -12.42 1.29 5.05
C LEU A 46 -11.95 1.56 3.62
N ALA A 47 -12.30 0.67 2.68
CA ALA A 47 -12.00 0.88 1.27
C ALA A 47 -12.73 2.11 0.71
N GLU A 48 -14.01 2.27 1.06
CA GLU A 48 -14.81 3.44 0.68
C GLU A 48 -14.24 4.74 1.28
N THR A 49 -13.94 4.74 2.58
CA THR A 49 -13.35 5.90 3.28
C THR A 49 -12.04 6.36 2.65
N ASP A 50 -11.19 5.41 2.25
CA ASP A 50 -9.91 5.69 1.59
C ASP A 50 -10.03 5.76 0.04
N GLN A 51 -11.25 5.77 -0.51
CA GLN A 51 -11.53 5.88 -1.96
C GLN A 51 -10.79 4.83 -2.79
N VAL A 52 -10.81 3.58 -2.34
CA VAL A 52 -10.17 2.44 -2.99
C VAL A 52 -11.20 1.67 -3.79
N SER A 53 -11.10 1.76 -5.12
CA SER A 53 -12.00 1.06 -6.06
C SER A 53 -11.37 -0.19 -6.69
N ALA A 54 -10.06 -0.41 -6.51
CA ALA A 54 -9.31 -1.50 -7.10
C ALA A 54 -8.29 -2.07 -6.13
N THR A 55 -7.96 -3.34 -6.29
CA THR A 55 -6.93 -4.02 -5.49
C THR A 55 -5.91 -4.73 -6.39
N PRO A 56 -4.63 -4.79 -5.99
CA PRO A 56 -4.08 -4.20 -4.77
C PRO A 56 -3.89 -2.68 -4.88
N THR A 57 -4.05 -1.96 -3.77
CA THR A 57 -3.81 -0.51 -3.68
C THR A 57 -3.00 -0.16 -2.44
N LEU A 58 -1.87 0.50 -2.62
CA LEU A 58 -1.07 1.06 -1.52
C LEU A 58 -1.40 2.55 -1.36
N VAL A 59 -1.83 2.93 -0.17
CA VAL A 59 -2.15 4.30 0.22
C VAL A 59 -1.16 4.80 1.24
N ARG A 60 -0.50 5.92 0.97
CA ARG A 60 0.24 6.69 1.96
C ARG A 60 -0.69 7.72 2.56
N VAL A 61 -1.11 7.47 3.80
CA VAL A 61 -1.99 8.35 4.57
C VAL A 61 -1.20 9.50 5.21
N TRP A 62 0.06 9.22 5.59
CA TRP A 62 0.95 10.23 6.17
C TRP A 62 2.43 9.97 5.77
N PRO A 63 3.23 11.01 5.49
CA PRO A 63 2.88 12.44 5.52
C PRO A 63 1.90 12.84 4.43
N GLN A 64 1.18 13.93 4.68
CA GLN A 64 0.29 14.52 3.68
C GLN A 64 1.11 15.16 2.54
N PRO A 65 0.53 15.31 1.33
CA PRO A 65 -0.82 14.89 0.94
C PRO A 65 -0.96 13.37 0.76
N VAL A 66 -2.19 12.85 0.80
CA VAL A 66 -2.42 11.41 0.57
C VAL A 66 -1.99 11.01 -0.84
N ARG A 67 -1.25 9.90 -0.95
CA ARG A 67 -0.83 9.33 -2.25
C ARG A 67 -1.33 7.90 -2.38
N ARG A 68 -1.69 7.49 -3.60
CA ARG A 68 -2.24 6.17 -3.91
C ARG A 68 -1.50 5.54 -5.08
N ILE A 69 -1.23 4.25 -4.99
CA ILE A 69 -0.62 3.45 -6.03
C ILE A 69 -1.52 2.23 -6.24
N VAL A 70 -2.07 2.09 -7.44
CA VAL A 70 -2.98 1.00 -7.82
C VAL A 70 -2.23 0.00 -8.70
N GLY A 71 -2.46 -1.30 -8.49
CA GLY A 71 -1.96 -2.37 -9.35
C GLY A 71 -0.55 -2.82 -8.98
N HIS A 72 0.37 -2.83 -9.94
CA HIS A 72 1.73 -3.36 -9.79
C HIS A 72 2.56 -2.57 -8.75
N LEU A 73 2.94 -3.26 -7.67
CA LEU A 73 3.72 -2.74 -6.52
C LEU A 73 5.15 -3.31 -6.45
N ASP A 74 5.55 -4.03 -7.49
CA ASP A 74 6.86 -4.66 -7.69
C ASP A 74 7.90 -3.73 -8.34
N ASP A 75 7.47 -2.61 -8.95
CA ASP A 75 8.37 -1.57 -9.47
C ASP A 75 8.89 -0.67 -8.33
N LEU A 76 10.04 -1.07 -7.77
CA LEU A 76 10.69 -0.40 -6.63
C LEU A 76 10.91 1.11 -6.84
N PRO A 77 11.62 1.55 -7.90
CA PRO A 77 11.86 2.97 -8.13
C PRO A 77 10.58 3.79 -8.27
N ARG A 78 9.57 3.24 -8.95
CA ARG A 78 8.28 3.91 -9.13
C ARG A 78 7.53 4.08 -7.82
N VAL A 79 7.42 3.01 -7.03
CA VAL A 79 6.69 3.03 -5.75
C VAL A 79 7.35 4.00 -4.79
N LEU A 80 8.67 3.91 -4.60
CA LEU A 80 9.40 4.81 -3.69
C LEU A 80 9.25 6.27 -4.10
N ARG A 81 9.40 6.58 -5.39
CA ARG A 81 9.22 7.95 -5.91
C ARG A 81 7.84 8.50 -5.60
N ILE A 82 6.79 7.70 -5.71
CA ILE A 82 5.42 8.16 -5.41
C ILE A 82 5.23 8.34 -3.90
N LEU A 83 5.79 7.45 -3.07
CA LEU A 83 5.66 7.54 -1.62
C LEU A 83 6.42 8.74 -1.01
N THR A 84 7.59 9.08 -1.57
CA THR A 84 8.45 10.15 -1.06
C THR A 84 8.24 11.49 -1.75
N ALA A 85 7.45 11.55 -2.82
CA ALA A 85 7.06 12.79 -3.46
C ALA A 85 6.35 13.72 -2.45
N LEU A 86 6.84 14.96 -2.36
CA LEU A 86 6.25 16.03 -1.58
C LEU A 86 4.86 16.43 -2.12
#